data_AF-A0A2T0FHY2-F1
#
_entry.id   AF-A0A2T0FHY2-F1
#
_cell.length_a   1.000
_cell.length_b   1.000
_cell.length_c   1.000
_cell.angle_alpha   90.00
_cell.angle_beta   90.00
_cell.angle_gamma   90.00
#
_symmetry.space_group_name_H-M   'P 1'
#
loop_
_entity.id
_entity.type
_entity.pdbx_description
1 polymer ?
#
loop_
_entity_poly.entity_id
_entity_poly.type
_entity_poly.pdbx_seq_one_letter_code
_entity_poly.pdbx_strand_id
1 'polypeptide(L)'
;MQNPNEDTEWNDVLRQHGILPPRAPSPTAQLEAAMEEAVDKAYANRLEGKSLNELDELEDDGLEDEEFIQMYREKRMAEIQEQASRERFSEVVHISKPEYTEEITNASKSWPVFVHIVGSGVVQSKLLSALLLRVAPRFKDIKFVEIDSRQINEKYPSSQCPTILIYKNTNVLDQIVTLDTIGGNSTNLHDIDRLLVKEGLVERTDERLLENQDSD
;
A
#
# COMPACT_ATOMS: atom_id res chain seq x y z
N MET A 1 49.35 -19.86 36.40
CA MET A 1 48.94 -19.52 35.03
C MET A 1 48.09 -18.26 35.14
N GLN A 2 48.57 -17.12 34.64
CA GLN A 2 47.77 -15.88 34.61
C GLN A 2 46.64 -16.04 33.60
N ASN A 3 45.46 -15.52 33.91
CA ASN A 3 44.29 -15.69 33.06
C ASN A 3 44.39 -14.70 31.87
N PRO A 4 44.46 -15.17 30.61
CA PRO A 4 44.62 -14.30 29.44
C PRO A 4 43.47 -13.30 29.19
N ASN A 5 42.39 -13.44 29.98
CA ASN A 5 41.21 -12.58 29.93
C ASN A 5 41.13 -11.56 31.09
N GLU A 6 42.06 -11.56 32.05
CA GLU A 6 42.06 -10.56 33.13
C GLU A 6 42.30 -9.14 32.59
N ASP A 7 41.48 -8.18 33.05
CA ASP A 7 41.61 -6.75 32.78
C ASP A 7 42.77 -6.18 33.59
N THR A 8 43.94 -6.15 32.97
CA THR A 8 45.12 -5.48 33.49
C THR A 8 45.71 -4.61 32.40
N GLU A 9 46.20 -3.42 32.77
CA GLU A 9 46.86 -2.50 31.84
C GLU A 9 48.02 -3.17 31.07
N TRP A 10 48.63 -4.19 31.66
CA TRP A 10 49.66 -5.02 31.02
C TRP A 10 49.12 -5.87 29.85
N ASN A 11 47.91 -6.42 29.94
CA ASN A 11 47.33 -7.25 28.88
C ASN A 11 46.92 -6.42 27.65
N ASP A 12 46.50 -5.17 27.84
CA ASP A 12 46.13 -4.28 26.74
C ASP A 12 47.35 -3.79 25.95
N VAL A 13 48.44 -3.47 26.64
CA VAL A 13 49.74 -3.16 26.01
C VAL A 13 50.23 -4.35 25.17
N LEU A 14 50.07 -5.59 25.65
CA LEU A 14 50.46 -6.80 24.91
C LEU A 14 49.58 -7.07 23.67
N ARG A 15 48.30 -6.72 23.70
CA ARG A 15 47.43 -6.75 22.51
C ARG A 15 47.82 -5.67 21.50
N GLN A 16 48.15 -4.47 21.97
CA GLN A 16 48.58 -3.36 21.12
C GLN A 16 49.91 -3.65 20.39
N HIS A 17 50.83 -4.37 21.05
CA HIS A 17 52.09 -4.84 20.46
C HIS A 17 51.96 -6.13 19.64
N GLY A 18 50.76 -6.68 19.46
CA GLY A 18 50.50 -7.85 18.60
C GLY A 18 50.96 -9.19 19.17
N ILE A 19 51.27 -9.25 20.46
CA ILE A 19 51.72 -10.46 21.17
C ILE A 19 50.52 -11.33 21.60
N LEU A 20 49.39 -10.69 21.93
CA LEU A 20 48.12 -11.35 22.23
C LEU A 20 47.07 -11.07 21.16
N PRO A 21 46.19 -12.05 20.83
CA PRO A 21 45.08 -11.83 19.91
C PRO A 21 44.08 -10.78 20.45
N PRO A 22 43.38 -10.06 19.56
CA PRO A 22 42.34 -9.10 19.94
C PRO A 22 41.24 -9.80 20.74
N ARG A 23 40.69 -9.10 21.74
CA ARG A 23 39.65 -9.66 22.61
C ARG A 23 38.36 -9.84 21.80
N ALA A 24 37.67 -10.96 22.03
CA ALA A 24 36.33 -11.13 21.47
C ALA A 24 35.43 -10.01 22.04
N PRO A 25 34.55 -9.41 21.22
CA PRO A 25 33.60 -8.41 21.71
C PRO A 25 32.79 -8.99 22.87
N SER A 26 32.55 -8.19 23.91
CA SER A 26 31.83 -8.68 25.09
C SER A 26 30.38 -9.04 24.70
N PRO A 27 29.80 -10.10 25.28
CA PRO A 27 28.38 -10.42 25.10
C PRO A 27 27.46 -9.24 25.45
N THR A 28 27.90 -8.36 26.35
CA THR A 28 27.21 -7.13 26.74
C THR A 28 27.17 -6.08 25.63
N ALA A 29 28.28 -5.85 24.92
CA ALA A 29 28.31 -4.87 23.82
C ALA A 29 27.47 -5.31 22.61
N GLN A 30 27.42 -6.62 22.33
CA GLN A 30 26.53 -7.18 21.31
C GLN A 30 25.05 -7.06 21.72
N LEU A 31 24.75 -7.22 23.01
CA LEU A 31 23.40 -7.08 23.55
C LEU A 31 22.94 -5.62 23.54
N GLU A 32 23.81 -4.68 23.92
CA GLU A 32 23.53 -3.23 23.88
C GLU A 32 23.25 -2.76 22.46
N ALA A 33 24.10 -3.11 21.49
CA ALA A 33 23.88 -2.74 20.08
C ALA A 33 22.58 -3.34 19.52
N ALA A 34 22.25 -4.58 19.88
CA ALA A 34 20.99 -5.22 19.45
C ALA A 34 19.75 -4.57 20.10
N MET A 35 19.88 -4.07 21.34
CA MET A 35 18.82 -3.32 22.01
C MET A 35 18.63 -1.93 21.40
N GLU A 36 19.70 -1.22 21.07
CA GLU A 36 19.65 0.06 20.35
C GLU A 36 18.98 -0.10 18.98
N GLU A 37 19.42 -1.08 18.19
CA GLU A 37 18.80 -1.38 16.88
C GLU A 37 17.32 -1.77 17.02
N ALA A 38 16.93 -2.45 18.10
CA ALA A 38 15.54 -2.81 18.37
C ALA A 38 14.70 -1.58 18.73
N VAL A 39 15.26 -0.60 19.45
CA VAL A 39 14.59 0.67 19.75
C VAL A 39 14.44 1.49 18.48
N ASP A 40 15.49 1.62 17.67
CA ASP A 40 15.44 2.34 16.39
C ASP A 40 14.44 1.72 15.42
N LYS A 41 14.37 0.39 15.35
CA LYS A 41 13.36 -0.32 14.54
C LYS A 41 11.96 -0.14 15.10
N ALA A 42 11.78 -0.22 16.41
CA ALA A 42 10.48 0.03 17.03
C ALA A 42 10.01 1.47 16.78
N TYR A 43 10.94 2.42 16.78
CA TYR A 43 10.71 3.83 16.51
C TYR A 43 10.38 4.08 15.03
N ALA A 44 11.14 3.49 14.09
CA ALA A 44 10.85 3.55 12.65
C ALA A 44 9.49 2.93 12.30
N ASN A 45 9.15 1.77 12.89
CA ASN A 45 7.87 1.10 12.67
C ASN A 45 6.69 1.90 13.25
N ARG A 46 6.91 2.74 14.26
CA ARG A 46 5.86 3.60 14.86
C ARG A 46 5.47 4.75 13.95
N LEU A 47 6.41 5.24 13.14
CA LEU A 47 6.21 6.29 12.15
C LEU A 47 5.79 5.72 10.79
N GLU A 48 6.08 4.44 10.54
CA GLU A 48 5.70 3.75 9.31
C GLU A 48 4.19 3.68 9.12
N GLY A 49 3.74 4.33 8.03
CA GLY A 49 2.34 4.37 7.66
C GLY A 49 1.51 5.46 8.35
N LYS A 50 2.13 6.40 9.08
CA LYS A 50 1.38 7.55 9.62
C LYS A 50 1.00 8.55 8.53
N SER A 51 -0.20 9.13 8.63
CA SER A 51 -0.62 10.25 7.77
C SER A 51 0.15 11.53 8.12
N LEU A 52 0.07 12.58 7.30
CA LEU A 52 0.69 13.87 7.65
C LEU A 52 0.11 14.43 8.95
N ASN A 53 -1.20 14.35 9.14
CA ASN A 53 -1.88 14.83 10.34
C ASN A 53 -1.41 14.06 11.61
N GLU A 54 -1.27 12.73 11.51
CA GLU A 54 -0.75 11.92 12.62
C GLU A 54 0.73 12.20 12.95
N LEU A 55 1.52 12.69 11.98
CA LEU A 55 2.90 13.13 12.23
C LEU A 55 2.91 14.49 12.94
N ASP A 56 1.98 15.38 12.59
CA ASP A 56 1.83 16.70 13.21
C ASP A 56 1.45 16.55 14.70
N GLU A 57 0.54 15.63 15.04
CA GLU A 57 0.19 15.32 16.44
C GLU A 57 1.40 14.80 17.25
N LEU A 58 2.27 14.00 16.64
CA LEU A 58 3.46 13.47 17.30
C LEU A 58 4.53 14.53 17.57
N GLU A 59 4.64 15.53 16.68
CA GLU A 59 5.51 16.69 16.88
C GLU A 59 5.04 17.53 18.07
N ASP A 60 3.74 17.81 18.16
CA ASP A 60 3.13 18.60 19.24
C ASP A 60 3.25 17.93 20.62
N ASP A 61 3.23 16.60 20.68
CA ASP A 61 3.44 15.83 21.92
C ASP A 61 4.88 15.94 22.46
N GLY A 62 5.83 16.46 21.66
CA GLY A 62 7.23 16.70 22.07
C GLY A 62 7.99 15.43 22.47
N LEU A 63 7.50 14.26 22.04
CA LEU A 63 8.03 12.94 22.39
C LEU A 63 9.16 12.49 21.45
N GLU A 64 9.43 13.23 20.38
CA GLU A 64 10.21 12.78 19.23
C GLU A 64 11.20 13.85 18.74
N ASP A 65 12.29 13.42 18.09
CA ASP A 65 13.33 14.29 17.54
C ASP A 65 12.81 15.05 16.30
N GLU A 66 12.82 16.39 16.35
CA GLU A 66 12.32 17.28 15.30
C GLU A 66 12.96 16.97 13.93
N GLU A 67 14.27 16.66 13.88
CA GLU A 67 14.95 16.36 12.62
C GLU A 67 14.45 15.04 12.00
N PHE A 68 14.07 14.06 12.82
CA PHE A 68 13.59 12.77 12.36
C PHE A 68 12.14 12.83 11.84
N ILE A 69 11.26 13.55 12.55
CA ILE A 69 9.89 13.79 12.09
C ILE A 69 9.90 14.55 10.76
N GLN A 70 10.77 15.56 10.64
CA GLN A 70 10.91 16.34 9.42
C GLN A 70 11.34 15.47 8.22
N MET A 71 12.30 14.56 8.41
CA MET A 71 12.69 13.60 7.36
C MET A 71 11.50 12.72 6.91
N TYR A 72 10.67 12.28 7.86
CA TYR A 72 9.50 11.44 7.55
C TYR A 72 8.41 12.22 6.81
N ARG A 73 8.15 13.48 7.22
CA ARG A 73 7.27 14.41 6.50
C ARG A 73 7.74 14.62 5.07
N GLU A 74 9.03 14.85 4.86
CA GLU A 74 9.60 15.03 3.51
C GLU A 74 9.40 13.78 2.66
N LYS A 75 9.63 12.60 3.23
CA LYS A 75 9.37 11.33 2.55
C LYS A 75 7.88 11.19 2.16
N ARG A 76 6.96 11.48 3.08
CA ARG A 76 5.51 11.42 2.79
C ARG A 76 5.06 12.44 1.76
N MET A 77 5.58 13.66 1.83
CA MET A 77 5.31 14.68 0.80
C MET A 77 5.82 14.24 -0.58
N ALA A 78 6.98 13.58 -0.66
CA ALA A 78 7.48 13.04 -1.91
C ALA A 78 6.57 11.93 -2.47
N GLU A 79 6.07 11.03 -1.62
CA GLU A 79 5.09 9.99 -2.00
C GLU A 79 3.80 10.62 -2.56
N ILE A 80 3.26 11.63 -1.87
CA ILE A 80 2.05 12.37 -2.31
C ILE A 80 2.31 13.08 -3.64
N GLN A 81 3.47 13.72 -3.82
CA GLN A 81 3.82 14.38 -5.08
C GLN A 81 3.94 13.37 -6.23
N GLU A 82 4.56 12.21 -5.98
CA GLU A 82 4.65 11.14 -6.98
C GLU A 82 3.27 10.60 -7.34
N GLN A 83 2.39 10.41 -6.36
CA GLN A 83 1.01 10.00 -6.59
C GLN A 83 0.22 11.05 -7.39
N ALA A 84 0.33 12.32 -7.02
CA ALA A 84 -0.28 13.45 -7.73
C ALA A 84 0.19 13.51 -9.20
N SER A 85 1.47 13.23 -9.45
CA SER A 85 2.04 13.18 -10.81
C SER A 85 1.46 12.05 -11.67
N ARG A 86 0.91 11.01 -11.03
CA ARG A 86 0.29 9.84 -11.67
C ARG A 86 -1.21 10.01 -11.89
N GLU A 87 -1.83 11.08 -11.38
CA GLU A 87 -3.24 11.35 -11.60
C GLU A 87 -3.51 11.61 -13.09
N ARG A 88 -4.26 10.69 -13.73
CA ARG A 88 -4.57 10.76 -15.16
C ARG A 88 -6.04 10.58 -15.48
N PHE A 89 -6.77 9.89 -14.61
CA PHE A 89 -8.17 9.53 -14.77
C PHE A 89 -9.04 10.34 -13.82
N SER A 90 -10.35 10.35 -14.04
CA SER A 90 -11.31 10.98 -13.11
C SER A 90 -12.73 10.45 -13.26
N GLU A 91 -12.96 9.56 -14.22
CA GLU A 91 -14.27 9.05 -14.58
C GLU A 91 -14.18 7.57 -14.97
N VAL A 92 -15.33 6.92 -15.02
CA VAL A 92 -15.45 5.52 -15.45
C VAL A 92 -15.52 5.48 -16.98
N VAL A 93 -14.53 4.87 -17.61
CA VAL A 93 -14.46 4.76 -19.07
C VAL A 93 -15.28 3.56 -19.53
N HIS A 94 -16.27 3.80 -20.39
CA HIS A 94 -17.08 2.73 -20.97
C HIS A 94 -16.44 2.30 -22.29
N ILE A 95 -16.17 1.00 -22.44
CA ILE A 95 -15.45 0.47 -23.59
C ILE A 95 -16.24 -0.63 -24.30
N SER A 96 -15.85 -0.87 -25.54
CA SER A 96 -16.33 -1.98 -26.37
C SER A 96 -15.26 -3.07 -26.54
N LYS A 97 -15.64 -4.21 -27.12
CA LYS A 97 -14.72 -5.35 -27.31
C LYS A 97 -13.42 -4.99 -28.06
N PRO A 98 -13.42 -4.21 -29.15
CA PRO A 98 -12.19 -3.85 -29.86
C PRO A 98 -11.21 -3.03 -29.02
N GLU A 99 -11.72 -2.26 -28.05
CA GLU A 99 -10.92 -1.36 -27.21
C GLU A 99 -10.30 -2.10 -26.01
N TYR A 100 -10.79 -3.31 -25.68
CA TYR A 100 -10.36 -4.09 -24.52
C TYR A 100 -8.83 -4.18 -24.37
N THR A 101 -8.12 -4.55 -25.44
CA THR A 101 -6.67 -4.75 -25.37
C THR A 101 -5.92 -3.46 -25.06
N GLU A 102 -6.31 -2.35 -25.66
CA GLU A 102 -5.65 -1.07 -25.44
C GLU A 102 -6.03 -0.48 -24.08
N GLU A 103 -7.33 -0.45 -23.79
CA GLU A 103 -7.88 0.23 -22.63
C GLU A 103 -7.63 -0.52 -21.32
N ILE A 104 -7.45 -1.84 -21.36
CA ILE A 104 -7.20 -2.69 -20.19
C ILE A 104 -5.78 -3.25 -20.23
N THR A 105 -5.48 -4.15 -21.17
CA THR A 105 -4.20 -4.90 -21.15
C THR A 105 -2.99 -3.98 -21.31
N ASN A 106 -2.97 -3.11 -22.32
CA ASN A 106 -1.84 -2.21 -22.54
C ASN A 106 -1.80 -1.07 -21.53
N ALA A 107 -2.94 -0.46 -21.20
CA ALA A 107 -3.02 0.55 -20.14
C ALA A 107 -2.47 0.03 -18.80
N SER A 108 -2.68 -1.27 -18.52
CA SER A 108 -2.21 -1.88 -17.28
C SER A 108 -0.70 -1.92 -17.09
N LYS A 109 0.09 -1.67 -18.15
CA LYS A 109 1.56 -1.53 -18.06
C LYS A 109 1.98 -0.30 -17.29
N SER A 110 1.17 0.75 -17.31
CA SER A 110 1.49 2.05 -16.73
C SER A 110 0.64 2.35 -15.50
N TRP A 111 -0.60 1.85 -15.44
CA TRP A 111 -1.55 2.16 -14.38
C TRP A 111 -2.32 0.90 -13.98
N PRO A 112 -2.68 0.68 -12.71
CA PRO A 112 -3.63 -0.38 -12.38
C PRO A 112 -4.99 -0.10 -13.05
N VAL A 113 -5.64 -1.15 -13.57
CA VAL A 113 -6.94 -1.05 -14.24
C VAL A 113 -7.97 -1.89 -13.48
N PHE A 114 -9.02 -1.23 -13.00
CA PHE A 114 -10.19 -1.85 -12.38
C PHE A 114 -11.29 -2.00 -13.43
N VAL A 115 -11.59 -3.23 -13.81
CA VAL A 115 -12.57 -3.55 -14.86
C VAL A 115 -13.84 -4.08 -14.23
N HIS A 116 -14.97 -3.43 -14.49
CA HIS A 116 -16.30 -3.91 -14.15
C HIS A 116 -16.98 -4.47 -15.40
N ILE A 117 -17.16 -5.80 -15.42
CA ILE A 117 -17.95 -6.50 -16.43
C ILE A 117 -19.42 -6.46 -16.00
N VAL A 118 -20.21 -5.69 -16.74
CA VAL A 118 -21.59 -5.34 -16.40
C VAL A 118 -22.55 -6.42 -16.93
N GLY A 119 -23.40 -6.95 -16.05
CA GLY A 119 -24.51 -7.81 -16.42
C GLY A 119 -25.78 -7.02 -16.71
N SER A 120 -26.36 -7.19 -17.89
CA SER A 120 -27.63 -6.53 -18.23
C SER A 120 -28.77 -7.01 -17.32
N GLY A 121 -29.47 -6.08 -16.67
CA GLY A 121 -30.58 -6.38 -15.77
C GLY A 121 -30.20 -6.89 -14.38
N VAL A 122 -28.90 -7.01 -14.07
CA VAL A 122 -28.42 -7.47 -12.76
C VAL A 122 -28.34 -6.31 -11.78
N VAL A 123 -28.95 -6.47 -10.60
CA VAL A 123 -29.02 -5.42 -9.56
C VAL A 123 -27.63 -5.07 -9.04
N GLN A 124 -26.81 -6.07 -8.73
CA GLN A 124 -25.45 -5.86 -8.24
C GLN A 124 -24.57 -5.11 -9.25
N SER A 125 -24.74 -5.33 -10.57
CA SER A 125 -24.01 -4.56 -11.57
C SER A 125 -24.39 -3.08 -11.55
N LYS A 126 -25.69 -2.75 -11.42
CA LYS A 126 -26.13 -1.35 -11.29
C LYS A 126 -25.59 -0.70 -10.02
N LEU A 127 -25.56 -1.45 -8.92
CA LEU A 127 -24.99 -0.99 -7.65
C LEU A 127 -23.51 -0.64 -7.82
N LEU A 128 -22.71 -1.55 -8.40
CA LEU A 128 -21.29 -1.32 -8.61
C LEU A 128 -21.03 -0.12 -9.53
N SER A 129 -21.76 0.03 -10.65
CA SER A 129 -21.63 1.21 -11.51
C SER A 129 -21.88 2.51 -10.75
N ALA A 130 -22.92 2.57 -9.91
CA ALA A 130 -23.23 3.75 -9.10
C ALA A 130 -22.14 4.05 -8.05
N LEU A 131 -21.48 3.03 -7.51
CA LEU A 131 -20.34 3.20 -6.62
C LEU A 131 -19.12 3.72 -7.37
N LEU A 132 -18.79 3.15 -8.53
CA LEU A 132 -17.61 3.53 -9.31
C LEU A 132 -17.65 4.99 -9.78
N LEU A 133 -18.84 5.55 -10.05
CA LEU A 133 -18.99 6.98 -10.34
C LEU A 133 -18.51 7.90 -9.21
N ARG A 134 -18.49 7.42 -7.97
CA ARG A 134 -17.98 8.16 -6.80
C ARG A 134 -16.53 7.80 -6.46
N VAL A 135 -16.07 6.61 -6.82
CA VAL A 135 -14.71 6.12 -6.56
C VAL A 135 -13.72 6.66 -7.59
N ALA A 136 -14.07 6.67 -8.88
CA ALA A 136 -13.15 7.10 -9.94
C ALA A 136 -12.63 8.55 -9.81
N PRO A 137 -13.43 9.53 -9.36
CA PRO A 137 -12.93 10.89 -9.11
C PRO A 137 -11.97 10.99 -7.91
N ARG A 138 -12.05 10.05 -6.96
CA ARG A 138 -11.17 9.98 -5.77
C ARG A 138 -9.82 9.37 -6.16
N PHE A 139 -9.82 8.26 -6.89
CA PHE A 139 -8.61 7.49 -7.21
C PHE A 139 -8.16 7.70 -8.67
N LYS A 140 -7.60 8.88 -8.96
CA LYS A 140 -7.25 9.32 -10.33
C LYS A 140 -6.01 8.65 -10.93
N ASP A 141 -5.24 7.95 -10.11
CA ASP A 141 -4.09 7.10 -10.42
C ASP A 141 -4.50 5.67 -10.81
N ILE A 142 -5.79 5.33 -10.70
CA ILE A 142 -6.37 4.05 -11.09
C ILE A 142 -7.32 4.27 -12.26
N LYS A 143 -7.24 3.40 -13.26
CA LYS A 143 -8.16 3.44 -14.40
C LYS A 143 -9.39 2.58 -14.12
N PHE A 144 -10.57 3.18 -14.05
CA PHE A 144 -11.83 2.46 -13.92
C PHE A 144 -12.49 2.28 -15.28
N VAL A 145 -12.83 1.05 -15.62
CA VAL A 145 -13.36 0.68 -16.93
C VAL A 145 -14.62 -0.16 -16.77
N GLU A 146 -15.63 0.11 -17.60
CA GLU A 146 -16.85 -0.69 -17.70
C GLU A 146 -17.01 -1.29 -19.09
N ILE A 147 -17.41 -2.56 -19.14
CA ILE A 147 -17.72 -3.26 -20.39
C ILE A 147 -18.94 -4.17 -20.20
N ASP A 148 -19.86 -4.15 -21.17
CA ASP A 148 -21.02 -5.05 -21.16
C ASP A 148 -20.58 -6.51 -21.33
N SER A 149 -21.11 -7.42 -20.51
CA SER A 149 -20.74 -8.84 -20.53
C SER A 149 -20.92 -9.49 -21.90
N ARG A 150 -21.89 -9.03 -22.70
CA ARG A 150 -22.17 -9.52 -24.06
C ARG A 150 -21.06 -9.14 -25.05
N GLN A 151 -20.33 -8.05 -24.80
CA GLN A 151 -19.18 -7.65 -25.59
C GLN A 151 -17.98 -8.57 -25.34
N ILE A 152 -17.85 -9.12 -24.12
CA ILE A 152 -16.85 -10.13 -23.82
C ILE A 152 -17.24 -11.46 -24.47
N ASN A 153 -18.44 -11.94 -24.15
CA ASN A 153 -19.02 -13.18 -24.66
C ASN A 153 -20.54 -13.08 -24.64
N GLU A 154 -21.20 -13.31 -25.79
CA GLU A 154 -22.66 -13.27 -25.89
C GLU A 154 -23.37 -14.19 -24.90
N LYS A 155 -22.73 -15.30 -24.52
CA LYS A 155 -23.25 -16.29 -23.56
C LYS A 155 -22.66 -16.13 -22.15
N TYR A 156 -22.11 -14.96 -21.81
CA TYR A 156 -21.60 -14.72 -20.47
C TYR A 156 -22.73 -14.89 -19.43
N PRO A 157 -22.56 -15.76 -18.42
CA PRO A 157 -23.63 -16.09 -17.51
C PRO A 157 -23.98 -14.90 -16.61
N SER A 158 -25.23 -14.44 -16.63
CA SER A 158 -25.69 -13.31 -15.81
C SER A 158 -25.55 -13.56 -14.31
N SER A 159 -25.54 -14.83 -13.88
CA SER A 159 -25.31 -15.21 -12.47
C SER A 159 -23.88 -14.96 -11.99
N GLN A 160 -22.94 -14.73 -12.90
CA GLN A 160 -21.56 -14.34 -12.56
C GLN A 160 -21.37 -12.82 -12.58
N CYS A 161 -22.37 -12.06 -13.02
CA CYS A 161 -22.28 -10.61 -13.07
C CYS A 161 -22.71 -9.98 -11.73
N PRO A 162 -22.12 -8.84 -11.34
CA PRO A 162 -20.95 -8.22 -11.95
C PRO A 162 -19.69 -9.06 -11.74
N THR A 163 -18.75 -9.00 -12.68
CA THR A 163 -17.40 -9.53 -12.45
C THR A 163 -16.45 -8.35 -12.40
N ILE A 164 -15.62 -8.30 -11.36
CA ILE A 164 -14.51 -7.35 -11.25
C ILE A 164 -13.24 -8.08 -11.69
N LEU A 165 -12.48 -7.47 -12.60
CA LEU A 165 -11.11 -7.89 -12.92
C LEU A 165 -10.16 -6.76 -12.58
N ILE A 166 -9.06 -7.09 -11.91
CA ILE A 166 -8.03 -6.14 -11.57
C ILE A 166 -6.79 -6.47 -12.39
N TYR A 167 -6.33 -5.52 -13.18
CA TYR A 167 -5.15 -5.67 -14.03
C TYR A 167 -3.99 -4.81 -13.54
N LYS A 168 -2.78 -5.38 -13.56
CA LYS A 168 -1.52 -4.66 -13.34
C LYS A 168 -0.42 -5.35 -14.14
N ASN A 169 0.41 -4.56 -14.81
CA ASN A 169 1.53 -5.03 -15.62
C ASN A 169 1.12 -6.12 -16.63
N THR A 170 0.02 -5.91 -17.37
CA THR A 170 -0.59 -6.84 -18.35
C THR A 170 -1.20 -8.12 -17.79
N ASN A 171 -1.10 -8.34 -16.47
CA ASN A 171 -1.60 -9.54 -15.82
C ASN A 171 -2.89 -9.25 -15.05
N VAL A 172 -3.75 -10.27 -14.96
CA VAL A 172 -4.88 -10.27 -14.02
C VAL A 172 -4.31 -10.54 -12.63
N LEU A 173 -4.45 -9.58 -11.72
CA LEU A 173 -4.10 -9.74 -10.32
C LEU A 173 -5.16 -10.53 -9.58
N ASP A 174 -6.42 -10.14 -9.75
CA ASP A 174 -7.55 -10.80 -9.10
C ASP A 174 -8.80 -10.77 -9.99
N GLN A 175 -9.66 -11.75 -9.76
CA GLN A 175 -10.97 -11.88 -10.37
C GLN A 175 -12.01 -12.15 -9.29
N ILE A 176 -12.94 -11.22 -9.15
CA ILE A 176 -14.05 -11.31 -8.20
C ILE A 176 -15.33 -11.47 -8.97
N VAL A 177 -15.98 -12.62 -8.76
CA VAL A 177 -17.26 -12.97 -9.40
C VAL A 177 -18.38 -12.64 -8.43
N THR A 178 -19.35 -11.83 -8.88
CA THR A 178 -20.40 -11.19 -8.05
C THR A 178 -19.85 -10.28 -6.96
N LEU A 179 -20.72 -9.58 -6.24
CA LEU A 179 -20.33 -8.76 -5.10
C LEU A 179 -20.34 -9.53 -3.77
N ASP A 180 -20.68 -10.83 -3.77
CA ASP A 180 -21.00 -11.56 -2.55
C ASP A 180 -19.82 -11.63 -1.55
N THR A 181 -18.58 -11.61 -2.04
CA THR A 181 -17.36 -11.56 -1.21
C THR A 181 -17.05 -10.18 -0.64
N ILE A 182 -17.71 -9.12 -1.11
CA ILE A 182 -17.50 -7.71 -0.75
C ILE A 182 -18.80 -7.01 -0.35
N GLY A 183 -19.77 -7.75 0.22
CA GLY A 183 -21.01 -7.21 0.79
C GLY A 183 -22.29 -7.48 -0.01
N GLY A 184 -22.20 -8.11 -1.18
CA GLY A 184 -23.33 -8.54 -2.00
C GLY A 184 -24.23 -7.37 -2.41
N ASN A 185 -25.52 -7.44 -2.06
CA ASN A 185 -26.47 -6.36 -2.36
C ASN A 185 -26.32 -5.13 -1.45
N SER A 186 -25.49 -5.22 -0.42
CA SER A 186 -25.22 -4.15 0.55
C SER A 186 -23.83 -3.55 0.41
N THR A 187 -23.09 -3.91 -0.65
CA THR A 187 -21.80 -3.32 -0.98
C THR A 187 -21.91 -1.80 -1.03
N ASN A 188 -21.00 -1.14 -0.32
CA ASN A 188 -20.93 0.32 -0.22
C ASN A 188 -19.51 0.81 -0.54
N LEU A 189 -19.27 2.11 -0.40
CA LEU A 189 -17.98 2.71 -0.76
C LEU A 189 -16.81 2.17 0.08
N HIS A 190 -17.02 1.88 1.37
CA HIS A 190 -15.98 1.30 2.23
C HIS A 190 -15.56 -0.09 1.77
N ASP A 191 -16.49 -0.89 1.22
CA ASP A 191 -16.15 -2.21 0.68
C ASP A 191 -15.24 -2.08 -0.55
N ILE A 192 -15.47 -1.08 -1.40
CA ILE A 192 -14.61 -0.81 -2.55
C ILE A 192 -13.25 -0.29 -2.10
N ASP A 193 -13.21 0.65 -1.16
CA ASP A 193 -11.97 1.16 -0.57
C ASP A 193 -11.12 0.01 0.02
N ARG A 194 -11.74 -0.87 0.84
CA ARG A 194 -11.09 -2.07 1.38
C ARG A 194 -10.59 -3.01 0.30
N LEU A 195 -11.34 -3.17 -0.79
CA LEU A 195 -10.91 -3.98 -1.92
C LEU A 195 -9.66 -3.39 -2.58
N LEU A 196 -9.64 -2.08 -2.84
CA LEU A 196 -8.47 -1.41 -3.44
C LEU A 196 -7.22 -1.55 -2.56
N VAL A 197 -7.37 -1.46 -1.24
CA VAL A 197 -6.28 -1.68 -0.29
C VAL A 197 -5.84 -3.14 -0.26
N LYS A 198 -6.78 -4.08 -0.17
CA LYS A 198 -6.51 -5.53 -0.15
C LYS A 198 -5.66 -5.97 -1.35
N GLU A 199 -5.95 -5.42 -2.52
CA GLU A 199 -5.29 -5.78 -3.78
C GLU A 199 -4.00 -4.96 -4.04
N GLY A 200 -3.61 -4.07 -3.11
CA GLY A 200 -2.41 -3.24 -3.23
C GLY A 200 -2.48 -2.23 -4.38
N LEU A 201 -3.70 -1.75 -4.67
CA LEU A 201 -3.93 -0.64 -5.61
C LEU A 201 -3.81 0.70 -4.91
N VAL A 202 -4.13 0.74 -3.62
CA VAL A 202 -4.09 1.91 -2.75
C VAL A 202 -3.42 1.52 -1.44
N GLU A 203 -2.56 2.39 -0.90
CA GLU A 203 -1.96 2.18 0.40
C GLU A 203 -3.00 2.36 1.51
N ARG A 204 -2.92 1.59 2.60
CA ARG A 204 -3.89 1.66 3.72
C ARG A 204 -4.00 3.07 4.33
N THR A 205 -2.93 3.84 4.18
CA THR A 205 -2.72 5.15 4.81
C THR A 205 -3.10 6.30 3.88
N ASP A 206 -3.63 5.99 2.70
CA ASP A 206 -4.02 6.98 1.70
C ASP A 206 -5.20 7.81 2.24
N GLU A 207 -5.03 9.14 2.31
CA GLU A 207 -6.01 10.09 2.86
C GLU A 207 -7.31 10.14 2.03
N ARG A 208 -7.29 9.61 0.81
CA ARG A 208 -8.47 9.55 -0.05
C ARG A 208 -9.44 8.49 0.41
N LEU A 209 -9.03 7.51 1.23
CA LEU A 209 -9.87 6.44 1.80
C LEU A 209 -10.87 7.00 2.82
N LEU A 210 -12.11 6.51 2.81
CA LEU A 210 -13.17 7.03 3.70
C LEU A 210 -12.85 6.83 5.17
N GLU A 211 -12.26 5.68 5.53
CA GLU A 211 -11.87 5.38 6.92
C GLU A 211 -10.89 6.42 7.49
N ASN A 212 -10.10 7.06 6.62
CA ASN A 212 -9.13 8.09 6.99
C ASN A 212 -9.72 9.51 6.96
N GLN A 213 -10.92 9.70 6.39
CA GLN A 213 -11.62 11.00 6.35
C GLN A 213 -12.60 11.15 7.51
N ASP A 214 -13.11 10.06 8.06
CA ASP A 214 -14.04 10.06 9.21
C ASP A 214 -13.34 10.34 10.56
N SER A 215 -12.02 10.57 10.55
CA SER A 215 -11.20 10.89 11.73
C SER A 215 -11.05 12.40 11.99
N ASP A 216 -11.68 13.26 11.16
CA ASP A 216 -11.72 14.73 11.31
C ASP A 216 -13.00 15.24 12.01
#